data_AF-A0A1I1PPW4-F1
#
_entry.id   AF-A0A1I1PPW4-F1
#
_cell.length_a   1.000
_cell.length_b   1.000
_cell.length_c   1.000
_cell.angle_alpha   90.00
_cell.angle_beta   90.00
_cell.angle_gamma   90.00
#
_symmetry.space_group_name_H-M   'P 1'
#
loop_
_entity.id
_entity.type
_entity.pdbx_description
1 polymer ?
#
loop_
_entity_poly.entity_id
_entity_poly.type
_entity_poly.pdbx_seq_one_letter_code
_entity_poly.pdbx_strand_id
1 'polypeptide(L)' 'MTKRLSKTLAGQIADSTLTVINPQNRLIALTAALSRHGFARPAEQPELADRTKVIAWLLETYSPRS' A
#
# COMPACT_ATOMS: atom_id res chain seq x y z
N MET A 1 -4.06 -6.10 19.04
CA MET A 1 -2.75 -6.02 18.38
C MET A 1 -2.86 -5.19 17.12
N THR A 2 -2.31 -3.98 17.10
CA THR A 2 -2.26 -3.14 15.89
C THR A 2 -1.26 -3.77 14.93
N LYS A 3 -1.74 -4.32 13.82
CA LYS A 3 -0.89 -4.99 12.82
C LYS A 3 -0.02 -3.91 12.16
N ARG A 4 1.30 -3.99 12.38
CA ARG A 4 2.27 -3.09 11.75
C ARG A 4 2.71 -3.66 10.40
N LEU A 5 2.73 -2.81 9.38
CA LEU A 5 3.24 -3.16 8.07
C LEU A 5 4.78 -3.20 8.07
N SER A 6 5.37 -4.32 7.66
CA SER A 6 6.83 -4.42 7.51
C SER A 6 7.31 -3.80 6.19
N LYS A 7 8.57 -3.35 6.14
CA LYS A 7 9.19 -2.79 4.93
C LYS A 7 9.17 -3.77 3.75
N THR A 8 9.37 -5.06 4.01
CA THR A 8 9.31 -6.12 3.00
C THR A 8 7.90 -6.25 2.42
N LEU A 9 6.88 -6.27 3.28
CA LEU A 9 5.49 -6.40 2.84
C LEU A 9 5.02 -5.14 2.10
N ALA A 10 5.43 -3.96 2.55
CA ALA A 10 5.19 -2.70 1.85
C ALA A 10 5.75 -2.74 0.42
N GLY A 11 6.96 -3.28 0.24
CA GLY A 11 7.57 -3.48 -1.08
C GLY A 11 6.73 -4.38 -1.98
N GLN A 12 6.31 -5.54 -1.48
CA GLN A 12 5.49 -6.49 -2.25
C GLN A 12 4.14 -5.89 -2.67
N ILE A 13 3.48 -5.15 -1.77
CA ILE A 13 2.21 -4.47 -2.08
C ILE A 13 2.42 -3.38 -3.13
N ALA A 14 3.49 -2.59 -3.02
CA ALA A 14 3.82 -1.56 -4.00
C ALA A 14 4.09 -2.15 -5.38
N ASP A 15 4.86 -3.23 -5.46
CA ASP A 15 5.16 -3.94 -6.70
C ASP A 15 3.89 -4.48 -7.35
N SER A 16 3.04 -5.19 -6.59
CA SER A 16 1.75 -5.70 -7.08
C SER A 16 0.78 -4.59 -7.50
N THR A 17 0.90 -3.39 -6.95
CA THR A 17 0.05 -2.25 -7.30
C THR A 17 0.50 -1.62 -8.60
N LEU A 18 1.82 -1.46 -8.80
CA LEU A 18 2.40 -0.80 -9.96
C LEU A 18 2.47 -1.69 -11.21
N THR A 19 2.36 -3.02 -11.06
CA THR A 19 2.15 -3.92 -12.21
C THR A 19 0.83 -3.66 -12.95
N VAL A 20 -0.12 -2.97 -12.32
CA VAL A 20 -1.39 -2.60 -12.97
C VAL A 20 -1.15 -1.42 -13.92
N ILE A 21 -1.27 -1.71 -15.21
CA ILE A 21 -1.01 -0.76 -16.30
C ILE A 21 -1.97 0.44 -16.22
N ASN A 22 -3.28 0.18 -16.06
CA ASN A 22 -4.28 1.24 -15.96
C ASN A 22 -4.16 1.97 -14.60
N PRO A 23 -3.78 3.27 -14.56
CA PRO A 23 -3.63 4.02 -13.33
C PRO A 23 -4.92 4.09 -12.49
N GLN A 24 -6.08 4.11 -13.13
CA GLN A 24 -7.39 4.18 -12.44
C GLN A 24 -7.65 2.93 -11.61
N ASN A 25 -7.11 1.78 -12.03
CA ASN A 25 -7.30 0.50 -11.34
C ASN A 25 -6.27 0.24 -10.24
N ARG A 26 -5.19 1.05 -10.17
CA ARG A 26 -4.13 0.87 -9.16
C ARG A 26 -4.67 1.00 -7.74
N LEU A 27 -5.61 1.91 -7.50
CA LEU A 27 -6.21 2.06 -6.17
C LEU A 27 -7.00 0.81 -5.74
N ILE A 28 -7.70 0.20 -6.69
CA ILE A 28 -8.46 -1.04 -6.44
C ILE A 28 -7.49 -2.17 -6.13
N ALA A 29 -6.41 -2.30 -6.91
CA ALA A 29 -5.38 -3.32 -6.69
C ALA A 29 -4.65 -3.14 -5.35
N LEU A 30 -4.31 -1.90 -4.98
CA LEU A 30 -3.75 -1.56 -3.68
C LEU A 30 -4.70 -1.98 -2.54
N THR A 31 -5.96 -1.58 -2.63
CA THR A 31 -6.98 -1.90 -1.62
C THR A 31 -7.15 -3.41 -1.48
N ALA A 32 -7.19 -4.14 -2.60
CA ALA A 32 -7.28 -5.59 -2.60
C ALA A 32 -6.03 -6.25 -2.01
N ALA A 33 -4.83 -5.74 -2.31
CA ALA A 33 -3.58 -6.20 -1.70
C ALA A 33 -3.57 -5.99 -0.18
N LEU A 34 -3.97 -4.80 0.29
CA LEU A 34 -4.06 -4.49 1.72
C LEU A 34 -5.06 -5.40 2.43
N SER A 35 -6.26 -5.59 1.85
CA SER A 35 -7.30 -6.46 2.40
C SER A 35 -6.85 -7.92 2.50
N ARG A 36 -6.13 -8.45 1.48
CA ARG A 36 -5.54 -9.81 1.53
C ARG A 36 -4.57 -10.00 2.69
N HIS A 37 -3.87 -8.94 3.08
CA HIS A 37 -2.97 -8.95 4.23
C HIS A 37 -3.64 -8.49 5.53
N GLY A 38 -4.95 -8.27 5.55
CA GLY A 38 -5.72 -7.89 6.74
C GLY A 38 -5.52 -6.44 7.19
N PHE A 39 -5.08 -5.55 6.29
CA PHE A 39 -5.03 -4.11 6.55
C PHE A 39 -6.35 -3.45 6.14
N ALA A 40 -6.73 -2.41 6.89
CA ALA A 40 -7.91 -1.62 6.59
C ALA A 40 -7.73 -0.87 5.26
N ARG A 41 -8.85 -0.57 4.59
CA ARG A 41 -8.86 0.30 3.41
C ARG A 41 -8.30 1.68 3.82
N PRO A 42 -7.43 2.28 3.00
CA PRO A 42 -6.91 3.60 3.33
C PRO A 42 -8.02 4.65 3.26
N ALA A 43 -7.99 5.59 4.20
CA ALA A 43 -8.90 6.74 4.20
C ALA A 43 -8.51 7.78 3.14
N GLU A 44 -7.21 7.90 2.86
CA GLU A 44 -6.65 8.81 1.88
C GLU A 44 -6.13 8.05 0.65
N GLN A 45 -6.22 8.70 -0.52
CA GLN A 45 -5.74 8.13 -1.76
C GLN A 45 -4.27 8.48 -1.98
N PRO A 46 -3.35 7.50 -2.00
CA PRO A 46 -1.93 7.78 -2.24
C PRO A 46 -1.65 8.09 -3.71
N GLU A 47 -0.50 8.75 -3.94
CA GLU A 47 0.07 8.91 -5.27
C GLU A 47 0.69 7.57 -5.75
N LEU A 48 -0.02 6.86 -6.64
CA LEU A 48 0.38 5.55 -7.18
C LEU A 48 1.24 5.67 -8.46
N ALA A 49 2.17 6.61 -8.47
CA ALA A 49 3.04 6.90 -9.62
C ALA A 49 4.44 6.28 -9.48
N ASP A 50 4.99 6.25 -8.26
CA ASP A 50 6.35 5.81 -7.98
C ASP A 50 6.40 4.78 -6.85
N ARG A 51 7.25 3.77 -7.01
CA ARG A 51 7.40 2.68 -6.05
C ARG A 51 7.83 3.17 -4.68
N THR A 52 8.79 4.08 -4.63
CA THR A 52 9.34 4.62 -3.39
C THR A 52 8.29 5.43 -2.65
N LYS A 53 7.52 6.26 -3.37
CA LYS A 53 6.39 7.01 -2.81
C LYS A 53 5.33 6.10 -2.22
N VAL A 54 4.94 5.04 -2.93
CA VAL A 54 3.94 4.08 -2.44
C VAL A 54 4.41 3.36 -1.18
N ILE A 55 5.68 2.92 -1.14
CA ILE A 55 6.25 2.27 0.04
C ILE A 55 6.32 3.22 1.23
N ALA A 56 6.77 4.47 1.01
CA ALA A 56 6.85 5.47 2.07
C ALA A 56 5.47 5.72 2.69
N TRP A 57 4.46 5.97 1.86
CA TRP A 57 3.08 6.18 2.30
C TRP A 57 2.51 4.95 3.04
N LEU A 58 2.78 3.74 2.54
CA LEU A 58 2.35 2.50 3.17
C LEU A 58 2.92 2.34 4.59
N LEU A 59 4.20 2.67 4.76
CA LEU A 59 4.87 2.61 6.06
C LEU A 59 4.38 3.71 7.01
N GLU A 60 4.15 4.92 6.51
CA GLU A 60 3.59 6.02 7.30
C GLU A 60 2.16 5.70 7.79
N THR A 61 1.32 5.16 6.90
CA THR A 61 -0.10 4.88 7.17
C THR A 61 -0.29 3.67 8.08
N TYR A 62 0.45 2.58 7.83
CA TYR A 62 0.23 1.29 8.48
C TYR A 62 1.37 0.84 9.41
N SER A 63 2.41 1.64 9.53
CA SER A 63 3.47 1.45 10.53
C SER A 63 3.90 2.79 11.17
N PRO A 64 2.96 3.60 11.68
CA PRO A 64 3.30 4.84 12.36
C PRO A 64 4.25 4.53 13.52
N ARG A 65 5.38 5.25 13.53
CA ARG A 65 6.38 5.17 14.59
C ARG A 65 5.73 5.78 15.84
N SER A 66 5.31 4.91 16.75
CA SER A 66 4.90 5.29 18.11
C SER A 66 6.11 5.75 18.91
#